data_AF-B1VVX4-F1
#
_entry.id   AF-B1VVX4-F1
#
_cell.length_a   1.000
_cell.length_b   1.000
_cell.length_c   1.000
_cell.angle_alpha   90.00
_cell.angle_beta   90.00
_cell.angle_gamma   90.00
#
_symmetry.space_group_name_H-M   'P 1'
#
loop_
_entity.id
_entity.type
_entity.pdbx_description
1 polymer ?
#
loop_
_entity_poly.entity_id
_entity_poly.type
_entity_poly.pdbx_seq_one_letter_code
_entity_poly.pdbx_strand_id
1 'polypeptide(L)'
;MLFRNAARTTTGTGDRADARRSFRTGLRTGALAVVVATALVSCTQASSGGGPDGDVPAASADPAADRAPIAENAESADDADRAERDAAAGEPTAEPTPGPELVRDAFATLQATLGETCTPGAGDCAYFLGRVTRELTELDEAMRADGKGPGHFRQPLADMKALFDKVGDDRSEAHLEKHFSAIVGTRDGVNAWMQGHPDDYR
;
A
#
# COMPACT_ATOMS: atom_id res chain seq x y z
N MET A 1 39.34 18.76 -60.45
CA MET A 1 40.67 18.14 -60.18
C MET A 1 40.59 17.65 -58.72
N LEU A 2 40.19 16.43 -58.37
CA LEU A 2 40.76 15.07 -58.59
C LEU A 2 42.20 14.90 -58.05
N PHE A 3 42.47 13.69 -57.51
CA PHE A 3 43.63 13.17 -56.71
C PHE A 3 43.44 13.31 -55.19
N ARG A 4 43.20 12.28 -54.34
CA ARG A 4 43.46 10.82 -54.32
C ARG A 4 44.94 10.42 -54.25
N ASN A 5 45.36 9.88 -53.08
CA ASN A 5 46.47 8.93 -52.83
C ASN A 5 46.25 8.36 -51.41
N ALA A 6 45.84 7.10 -51.16
CA ALA A 6 46.53 5.81 -51.33
C ALA A 6 47.85 5.76 -50.52
N ALA A 7 47.86 5.17 -49.31
CA ALA A 7 48.02 3.74 -48.97
C ALA A 7 49.48 3.40 -48.60
N ARG A 8 49.66 2.76 -47.43
CA ARG A 8 50.80 1.88 -47.18
C ARG A 8 50.37 0.71 -46.28
N THR A 9 50.56 -0.47 -46.82
CA THR A 9 50.32 -1.83 -46.31
C THR A 9 51.62 -2.46 -45.85
N THR A 10 51.59 -3.32 -44.81
CA THR A 10 52.40 -4.55 -44.60
C THR A 10 51.94 -5.19 -43.27
N THR A 11 51.18 -6.31 -43.23
CA THR A 11 51.48 -7.76 -43.39
C THR A 11 52.35 -8.41 -42.29
N GLY A 12 51.82 -9.50 -41.69
CA GLY A 12 52.55 -10.53 -40.92
C GLY A 12 51.66 -11.26 -39.89
N THR A 13 50.72 -12.14 -40.28
CA THR A 13 50.78 -13.62 -40.33
C THR A 13 51.32 -14.35 -39.10
N GLY A 14 50.50 -15.25 -38.52
CA GLY A 14 50.91 -16.22 -37.50
C GLY A 14 49.75 -17.05 -36.92
N ASP A 15 49.23 -17.99 -37.71
CA ASP A 15 48.30 -19.08 -37.37
C ASP A 15 48.70 -19.92 -36.13
N ARG A 16 47.68 -20.41 -35.40
CA ARG A 16 47.62 -21.80 -34.88
C ARG A 16 46.18 -22.22 -34.53
N ALA A 17 45.63 -23.07 -35.40
CA ALA A 17 44.84 -24.30 -35.17
C ALA A 17 43.89 -24.36 -33.96
N ASP A 18 42.56 -24.45 -34.17
CA ASP A 18 41.79 -25.66 -34.51
C ASP A 18 41.66 -26.64 -33.33
N ALA A 19 40.47 -26.65 -32.73
CA ALA A 19 39.86 -27.85 -32.18
C ALA A 19 38.34 -27.73 -32.25
N ARG A 20 37.78 -28.19 -33.37
CA ARG A 20 36.37 -28.59 -33.48
C ARG A 20 36.07 -29.67 -32.44
N ARG A 21 34.94 -29.54 -31.72
CA ARG A 21 34.03 -30.69 -31.56
C ARG A 21 32.61 -30.26 -31.27
N SER A 22 31.77 -30.52 -32.26
CA SER A 22 30.32 -30.51 -32.23
C SER A 22 29.81 -31.85 -31.68
N PHE A 23 28.91 -31.82 -30.71
CA PHE A 23 27.91 -32.87 -30.43
C PHE A 23 26.65 -32.16 -29.91
N ARG A 24 25.65 -31.99 -30.77
CA ARG A 24 24.49 -32.89 -30.96
C ARG A 24 23.49 -32.85 -29.80
N THR A 25 22.38 -32.19 -30.10
CA THR A 25 21.00 -32.71 -30.00
C THR A 25 20.51 -33.20 -28.63
N GLY A 26 19.55 -32.45 -28.09
CA GLY A 26 18.71 -32.89 -26.97
C GLY A 26 17.39 -32.13 -26.93
N LEU A 27 16.52 -32.37 -27.91
CA LEU A 27 15.10 -32.02 -27.84
C LEU A 27 14.48 -32.84 -26.69
N ARG A 28 14.00 -32.17 -25.63
CA ARG A 28 12.97 -32.75 -24.75
C ARG A 28 11.93 -31.69 -24.41
N THR A 29 10.97 -31.63 -25.32
CA THR A 29 9.60 -31.21 -25.13
C THR A 29 9.05 -31.78 -23.81
N GLY A 30 8.84 -30.92 -22.83
CA GLY A 30 8.13 -31.24 -21.59
C GLY A 30 6.87 -30.39 -21.53
N ALA A 31 5.85 -30.75 -22.31
CA ALA A 31 4.50 -30.21 -22.15
C ALA A 31 3.90 -30.85 -20.88
N LEU A 32 3.96 -30.15 -19.75
CA LEU A 32 3.20 -30.52 -18.56
C LEU A 32 1.80 -29.92 -18.69
N ALA A 33 0.83 -30.81 -18.82
CA ALA A 33 -0.58 -30.51 -18.95
C ALA A 33 -1.10 -29.72 -17.74
N VAL A 34 -1.76 -28.60 -18.04
CA VAL A 34 -2.59 -27.84 -17.11
C VAL A 34 -3.82 -28.68 -16.78
N VAL A 35 -3.94 -29.17 -15.55
CA VAL A 35 -5.20 -29.69 -15.02
C VAL A 35 -5.88 -28.54 -14.27
N VAL A 36 -6.81 -27.88 -14.94
CA VAL A 36 -7.75 -26.93 -14.32
C VAL A 36 -8.81 -27.74 -13.60
N ALA A 37 -8.79 -27.74 -12.27
CA ALA A 37 -9.92 -28.19 -11.46
C ALA A 37 -10.65 -26.95 -10.93
N THR A 38 -11.71 -26.54 -11.62
CA THR A 38 -12.68 -25.55 -11.13
C THR A 38 -13.55 -26.20 -10.05
N ALA A 39 -13.20 -26.02 -8.77
CA ALA A 39 -14.15 -26.22 -7.69
C ALA A 39 -14.92 -24.91 -7.47
N LEU A 40 -16.05 -24.75 -8.17
CA LEU A 40 -17.06 -23.76 -7.83
C LEU A 40 -17.76 -24.23 -6.55
N VAL A 41 -17.32 -23.76 -5.39
CA VAL A 41 -18.14 -23.83 -4.18
C VAL A 41 -19.08 -22.61 -4.20
N SER A 42 -20.26 -22.83 -4.76
CA SER A 42 -21.41 -21.93 -4.60
C SER A 42 -21.85 -21.96 -3.14
N CYS A 43 -21.55 -20.91 -2.38
CA CYS A 43 -22.31 -20.59 -1.18
C CYS A 43 -23.58 -19.85 -1.63
N THR A 44 -24.59 -20.61 -2.05
CA THR A 44 -25.98 -20.13 -2.11
C THR A 44 -26.65 -20.46 -0.78
N GLN A 45 -27.53 -19.54 -0.34
CA GLN A 45 -28.56 -19.60 0.71
C GLN A 45 -28.19 -18.84 2.01
N ALA A 46 -28.98 -17.87 2.50
CA ALA A 46 -30.36 -17.50 2.19
C ALA A 46 -30.61 -16.00 2.44
N SER A 47 -31.36 -15.37 1.54
CA SER A 47 -32.04 -14.11 1.79
C SER A 47 -33.10 -14.28 2.86
N SER A 48 -33.25 -13.28 3.72
CA SER A 48 -34.55 -12.86 4.25
C SER A 48 -34.54 -11.34 4.28
N GLY A 49 -34.87 -10.76 3.13
CA GLY A 49 -35.35 -9.38 3.05
C GLY A 49 -36.82 -9.36 3.50
N GLY A 50 -37.17 -8.34 4.28
CA GLY A 50 -38.51 -8.14 4.80
C GLY A 50 -38.76 -6.67 5.15
N GLY A 51 -38.70 -5.82 4.13
CA GLY A 51 -39.61 -4.70 3.86
C GLY A 51 -39.82 -3.53 4.84
N PRO A 52 -40.42 -2.43 4.36
CA PRO A 52 -40.29 -1.08 4.92
C PRO A 52 -41.61 -0.50 5.48
N ASP A 53 -41.51 0.35 6.50
CA ASP A 53 -42.51 1.40 6.85
C ASP A 53 -41.70 2.49 7.61
N GLY A 54 -41.65 3.75 7.15
CA GLY A 54 -42.69 4.75 7.37
C GLY A 54 -42.70 5.13 8.86
N ASP A 55 -42.37 6.31 9.35
CA ASP A 55 -42.58 7.68 8.86
C ASP A 55 -41.73 8.64 9.70
N VAL A 56 -41.32 9.76 9.10
CA VAL A 56 -40.86 10.96 9.81
C VAL A 56 -42.10 11.71 10.30
N PRO A 57 -42.05 12.44 11.42
CA PRO A 57 -42.19 13.88 11.24
C PRO A 57 -41.25 14.71 12.12
N ALA A 58 -40.63 15.69 11.47
CA ALA A 58 -40.25 16.94 12.10
C ALA A 58 -41.50 17.83 12.19
N ALA A 59 -41.77 18.43 13.35
CA ALA A 59 -42.29 19.79 13.46
C ALA A 59 -42.43 20.21 14.93
N SER A 60 -41.85 21.38 15.18
CA SER A 60 -41.92 22.29 16.31
C SER A 60 -43.24 22.36 17.09
N ALA A 61 -43.13 22.52 18.42
CA ALA A 61 -43.94 23.46 19.21
C ALA A 61 -43.37 23.63 20.63
N ASP A 62 -42.78 24.79 20.91
CA ASP A 62 -42.85 25.42 22.25
C ASP A 62 -44.20 26.16 22.34
N PRO A 63 -44.84 26.25 23.53
CA PRO A 63 -44.65 27.50 24.28
C PRO A 63 -44.75 27.42 25.82
N ALA A 64 -44.19 28.47 26.42
CA ALA A 64 -44.66 29.25 27.57
C ALA A 64 -44.31 28.82 29.01
N ALA A 65 -43.35 29.58 29.53
CA ALA A 65 -43.20 30.16 30.87
C ALA A 65 -44.42 30.22 31.81
N ASP A 66 -44.19 29.99 33.11
CA ASP A 66 -44.40 30.93 34.25
C ASP A 66 -43.87 30.27 35.57
N ARG A 67 -42.75 30.69 36.19
CA ARG A 67 -42.56 31.76 37.20
C ARG A 67 -42.93 31.40 38.67
N ALA A 68 -41.99 30.73 39.37
CA ALA A 68 -41.46 30.94 40.74
C ALA A 68 -42.41 31.02 41.99
N PRO A 69 -41.97 31.11 43.28
CA PRO A 69 -40.61 31.04 43.87
C PRO A 69 -40.50 30.34 45.29
N ILE A 70 -39.26 30.32 45.83
CA ILE A 70 -38.76 30.29 47.25
C ILE A 70 -38.95 29.03 48.13
N ALA A 71 -37.83 28.41 48.53
CA ALA A 71 -37.42 28.28 49.93
C ALA A 71 -35.95 27.81 50.04
N GLU A 72 -35.17 28.68 50.66
CA GLU A 72 -33.78 28.52 51.08
C GLU A 72 -33.56 27.26 51.92
N ASN A 73 -32.37 26.67 51.89
CA ASN A 73 -31.52 26.41 53.06
C ASN A 73 -30.28 25.58 52.71
N ALA A 74 -29.17 26.00 53.30
CA ALA A 74 -27.94 25.26 53.61
C ALA A 74 -26.90 25.07 52.48
N GLU A 75 -26.00 26.06 52.42
CA GLU A 75 -24.58 25.88 52.15
C GLU A 75 -23.96 24.72 52.95
N SER A 76 -22.92 24.10 52.36
CA SER A 76 -21.93 23.17 52.92
C SER A 76 -21.95 21.76 52.31
N ALA A 77 -21.55 21.64 51.05
CA ALA A 77 -21.08 20.36 50.49
C ALA A 77 -20.08 20.51 49.32
N ASP A 78 -19.46 21.68 49.12
CA ASP A 78 -18.65 21.95 47.91
C ASP A 78 -17.18 21.51 48.00
N ASP A 79 -16.66 21.18 49.18
CA ASP A 79 -15.23 20.86 49.34
C ASP A 79 -14.88 19.36 49.22
N ALA A 80 -15.86 18.44 49.34
CA ALA A 80 -15.62 17.00 49.18
C ALA A 80 -15.65 16.58 47.69
N ASP A 81 -16.48 17.24 46.89
CA ASP A 81 -16.73 16.89 45.48
C ASP A 81 -15.57 17.33 44.55
N ARG A 82 -14.75 18.30 44.97
CA ARG A 82 -13.53 18.71 44.25
C ARG A 82 -12.36 17.77 44.51
N ALA A 83 -12.21 17.29 45.75
CA ALA A 83 -11.17 16.34 46.12
C ALA A 83 -11.37 14.96 45.44
N GLU A 84 -12.62 14.53 45.22
CA GLU A 84 -12.93 13.32 44.47
C GLU A 84 -12.78 13.48 42.95
N ARG A 85 -12.99 14.68 42.38
CA ARG A 85 -12.72 14.95 40.95
C ARG A 85 -11.22 15.05 40.63
N ASP A 86 -10.40 15.57 41.54
CA ASP A 86 -8.93 15.60 41.37
C ASP A 86 -8.26 14.24 41.65
N ALA A 87 -8.90 13.34 42.40
CA ALA A 87 -8.44 11.96 42.60
C ALA A 87 -8.84 11.00 41.45
N ALA A 88 -9.72 11.44 40.55
CA ALA A 88 -10.14 10.71 39.35
C ALA A 88 -9.40 11.16 38.08
N ALA A 89 -8.33 11.96 38.22
CA ALA A 89 -7.33 12.08 37.16
C ALA A 89 -6.46 10.81 37.17
N GLY A 90 -7.06 9.71 36.69
CA GLY A 90 -6.31 8.52 36.33
C GLY A 90 -5.13 8.93 35.46
N GLU A 91 -3.97 8.32 35.69
CA GLU A 91 -2.79 8.52 34.85
C GLU A 91 -3.21 8.46 33.39
N PRO A 92 -2.74 9.37 32.52
CA PRO A 92 -3.06 9.29 31.10
C PRO A 92 -2.61 7.92 30.62
N THR A 93 -3.55 7.01 30.42
CA THR A 93 -3.30 5.71 29.83
C THR A 93 -2.69 6.02 28.49
N ALA A 94 -1.38 5.78 28.35
CA ALA A 94 -0.70 6.00 27.09
C ALA A 94 -1.45 5.18 26.03
N GLU A 95 -1.99 5.88 25.03
CA GLU A 95 -2.58 5.25 23.85
C GLU A 95 -1.55 4.21 23.34
N PRO A 96 -1.96 2.94 23.13
CA PRO A 96 -1.02 1.93 22.68
C PRO A 96 -0.43 2.37 21.34
N THR A 97 0.90 2.50 21.28
CA THR A 97 1.59 2.79 20.03
C THR A 97 1.23 1.70 19.01
N PRO A 98 0.89 2.06 17.76
CA PRO A 98 0.54 1.07 16.76
C PRO A 98 1.60 -0.02 16.65
N GLY A 99 1.13 -1.27 16.75
CA GLY A 99 1.98 -2.45 16.61
C GLY A 99 2.22 -2.84 15.15
N PRO A 100 3.00 -3.91 14.93
CA PRO A 100 3.35 -4.39 13.59
C PRO A 100 2.14 -4.81 12.74
N GLU A 101 0.97 -5.01 13.35
CA GLU A 101 -0.28 -5.39 12.68
C GLU A 101 -0.66 -4.43 11.55
N LEU A 102 -0.48 -3.12 11.73
CA LEU A 102 -0.78 -2.16 10.66
C LEU A 102 0.17 -2.30 9.48
N VAL A 103 1.46 -2.51 9.75
CA VAL A 103 2.46 -2.75 8.70
C VAL A 103 2.16 -4.05 7.97
N ARG A 104 1.80 -5.11 8.71
CA ARG A 104 1.40 -6.39 8.15
C ARG A 104 0.20 -6.27 7.22
N ASP A 105 -0.83 -5.56 7.66
CA ASP A 105 -2.10 -5.44 6.93
C ASP A 105 -1.92 -4.57 5.68
N ALA A 106 -1.24 -3.42 5.79
CA ALA A 106 -0.89 -2.58 4.63
C ALA A 106 0.05 -3.31 3.65
N PHE A 107 0.96 -4.15 4.16
CA PHE A 107 1.81 -4.95 3.28
C PHE A 107 1.01 -6.05 2.56
N ALA A 108 -0.03 -6.60 3.18
CA ALA A 108 -0.91 -7.58 2.56
C ALA A 108 -1.70 -6.97 1.39
N THR A 109 -2.17 -5.72 1.51
CA THR A 109 -2.87 -5.04 0.41
C THR A 109 -1.92 -4.69 -0.74
N LEU A 110 -0.68 -4.27 -0.44
CA LEU A 110 0.36 -4.10 -1.46
C LEU A 110 0.63 -5.42 -2.20
N GLN A 111 0.74 -6.54 -1.48
CA GLN A 111 0.97 -7.87 -2.07
C GLN A 111 -0.16 -8.29 -3.02
N ALA A 112 -1.40 -7.86 -2.77
CA ALA A 112 -2.52 -8.12 -3.67
C ALA A 112 -2.33 -7.52 -5.07
N THR A 113 -1.35 -6.63 -5.26
CA THR A 113 -1.05 -6.02 -6.56
C THR A 113 0.13 -6.66 -7.31
N LEU A 114 0.92 -7.54 -6.69
CA LEU A 114 2.20 -8.03 -7.27
C LEU A 114 2.04 -8.89 -8.54
N GLY A 115 0.90 -9.56 -8.69
CA GLY A 115 0.56 -10.30 -9.91
C GLY A 115 -0.12 -9.46 -10.99
N GLU A 116 -0.46 -8.22 -10.66
CA GLU A 116 -1.13 -7.29 -11.56
C GLU A 116 -0.10 -6.42 -12.29
N THR A 117 -0.44 -6.06 -13.52
CA THR A 117 0.28 -5.11 -14.37
C THR A 117 -0.70 -4.50 -15.37
N CYS A 118 -0.26 -3.48 -16.10
CA CYS A 118 -1.02 -2.88 -17.18
C CYS A 118 -0.12 -2.50 -18.35
N THR A 119 -0.75 -2.22 -19.50
CA THR A 119 -0.07 -1.62 -20.66
C THR A 119 -0.36 -0.12 -20.67
N PRO A 120 0.64 0.76 -20.64
CA PRO A 120 0.40 2.21 -20.76
C PRO A 120 -0.41 2.57 -22.00
N GLY A 121 -1.39 3.47 -21.84
CA GLY A 121 -2.38 3.85 -22.83
C GLY A 121 -3.60 2.92 -22.89
N ALA A 122 -3.65 1.87 -22.07
CA ALA A 122 -4.85 1.08 -21.86
C ALA A 122 -5.66 1.65 -20.68
N GLY A 123 -6.99 1.70 -20.80
CA GLY A 123 -7.84 2.37 -19.82
C GLY A 123 -7.86 1.75 -18.41
N ASP A 124 -7.35 0.54 -18.24
CA ASP A 124 -7.17 -0.11 -16.92
C ASP A 124 -5.85 0.28 -16.23
N CYS A 125 -4.93 0.92 -16.96
CA CYS A 125 -3.59 1.21 -16.45
C CYS A 125 -3.57 2.31 -15.40
N ALA A 126 -4.40 3.34 -15.58
CA ALA A 126 -4.60 4.38 -14.57
C ALA A 126 -5.09 3.80 -13.23
N TYR A 127 -6.02 2.85 -13.29
CA TYR A 127 -6.57 2.20 -12.10
C TYR A 127 -5.51 1.39 -11.36
N PHE A 128 -4.78 0.54 -12.09
CA PHE A 128 -3.69 -0.25 -11.51
C PHE A 128 -2.61 0.63 -10.87
N LEU A 129 -2.12 1.65 -11.59
CA LEU A 129 -1.06 2.52 -11.07
C LEU A 129 -1.53 3.38 -9.89
N GLY A 130 -2.77 3.86 -9.93
CA GLY A 130 -3.40 4.57 -8.82
C GLY A 130 -3.50 3.68 -7.58
N ARG A 131 -3.92 2.41 -7.76
CA ARG A 131 -3.97 1.41 -6.69
C ARG A 131 -2.60 1.17 -6.08
N VAL A 132 -1.57 0.85 -6.88
CA VAL A 132 -0.22 0.59 -6.37
C VAL A 132 0.33 1.80 -5.59
N THR A 133 0.11 3.02 -6.09
CA THR A 133 0.57 4.24 -5.40
C THR A 133 -0.13 4.43 -4.06
N ARG A 134 -1.43 4.13 -3.97
CA ARG A 134 -2.17 4.16 -2.69
C ARG A 134 -1.64 3.12 -1.72
N GLU A 135 -1.50 1.86 -2.12
CA GLU A 135 -1.02 0.80 -1.22
C GLU A 135 0.40 1.10 -0.70
N LEU A 136 1.27 1.70 -1.54
CA LEU A 136 2.58 2.17 -1.10
C LEU A 136 2.49 3.32 -0.09
N THR A 137 1.49 4.20 -0.23
CA THR A 137 1.27 5.31 0.72
C THR A 137 0.82 4.78 2.07
N GLU A 138 -0.16 3.88 2.09
CA GLU A 138 -0.67 3.25 3.31
C GLU A 138 0.44 2.46 4.03
N LEU A 139 1.33 1.80 3.27
CA LEU A 139 2.47 1.11 3.85
C LEU A 139 3.53 2.06 4.42
N ASP A 140 3.85 3.17 3.74
CA ASP A 140 4.76 4.21 4.27
C ASP A 140 4.24 4.79 5.59
N GLU A 141 2.95 5.09 5.65
CA GLU A 141 2.29 5.61 6.86
C GLU A 141 2.35 4.59 8.00
N ALA A 142 2.00 3.34 7.74
CA ALA A 142 2.06 2.27 8.75
C ALA A 142 3.49 2.07 9.28
N MET A 143 4.49 2.03 8.40
CA MET A 143 5.90 1.86 8.78
C MET A 143 6.43 3.02 9.63
N ARG A 144 5.98 4.26 9.38
CA ARG A 144 6.37 5.41 10.19
C ARG A 144 5.70 5.42 11.56
N ALA A 145 4.46 4.94 11.64
CA ALA A 145 3.66 4.90 12.86
C ALA A 145 3.97 3.70 13.76
N ASP A 146 4.65 2.67 13.25
CA ASP A 146 5.03 1.48 14.00
C ASP A 146 5.88 1.81 15.24
N GLY A 147 5.63 1.10 16.33
CA GLY A 147 6.31 1.32 17.61
C GLY A 147 7.83 1.11 17.62
N LYS A 148 8.40 0.38 16.63
CA LYS A 148 9.86 0.27 16.45
C LYS A 148 10.45 1.51 15.74
N GLY A 149 9.58 2.33 15.15
CA GLY A 149 9.92 3.60 14.51
C GLY A 149 10.51 3.47 13.10
N PRO A 150 10.64 4.61 12.38
CA PRO A 150 11.07 4.63 10.98
C PRO A 150 12.52 4.17 10.76
N GLY A 151 13.34 4.12 11.81
CA GLY A 151 14.70 3.58 11.76
C GLY A 151 14.75 2.08 11.49
N HIS A 152 13.65 1.36 11.78
CA HIS A 152 13.51 -0.06 11.48
C HIS A 152 13.32 -0.29 9.97
N PHE A 153 12.44 0.48 9.34
CA PHE A 153 12.06 0.39 7.94
C PHE A 153 12.86 1.31 7.01
N ARG A 154 14.16 1.53 7.29
CA ARG A 154 14.97 2.57 6.61
C ARG A 154 14.95 2.50 5.09
N GLN A 155 15.14 1.30 4.54
CA GLN A 155 15.19 1.13 3.08
C GLN A 155 13.83 1.33 2.41
N PRO A 156 12.75 0.61 2.79
CA PRO A 156 11.46 0.80 2.12
C PRO A 156 10.93 2.24 2.26
N LEU A 157 11.11 2.89 3.42
CA LEU A 157 10.73 4.30 3.60
C LEU A 157 11.53 5.26 2.71
N ALA A 158 12.81 4.97 2.46
CA ALA A 158 13.64 5.78 1.56
C ALA A 158 13.20 5.58 0.09
N ASP A 159 12.93 4.34 -0.31
CA ASP A 159 12.49 4.00 -1.66
C ASP A 159 11.12 4.61 -1.98
N MET A 160 10.17 4.53 -1.03
CA MET A 160 8.84 5.16 -1.16
C MET A 160 8.93 6.69 -1.17
N LYS A 161 9.76 7.29 -0.31
CA LYS A 161 10.02 8.73 -0.37
C LYS A 161 10.55 9.18 -1.75
N ALA A 162 11.54 8.46 -2.29
CA ALA A 162 12.10 8.79 -3.61
C ALA A 162 11.06 8.66 -4.73
N LEU A 163 10.15 7.68 -4.63
CA LEU A 163 9.01 7.56 -5.53
C LEU A 163 8.06 8.75 -5.40
N PHE A 164 7.63 9.10 -4.18
CA PHE A 164 6.66 10.17 -3.95
C PHE A 164 7.23 11.54 -4.32
N ASP A 165 8.51 11.82 -4.08
CA ASP A 165 9.17 13.04 -4.54
C ASP A 165 9.18 13.13 -6.09
N LYS A 166 9.26 11.99 -6.77
CA LYS A 166 9.29 11.91 -8.23
C LYS A 166 7.91 12.01 -8.87
N VAL A 167 6.89 11.42 -8.24
CA VAL A 167 5.51 11.39 -8.73
C VAL A 167 4.75 12.65 -8.28
N GLY A 168 5.03 13.21 -7.11
CA GLY A 168 4.28 14.35 -6.55
C GLY A 168 2.82 13.99 -6.28
N ASP A 169 1.92 14.96 -6.39
CA ASP A 169 0.49 14.82 -6.07
C ASP A 169 -0.43 14.60 -7.28
N ASP A 170 0.11 14.70 -8.51
CA ASP A 170 -0.68 14.47 -9.72
C ASP A 170 -1.03 12.97 -9.83
N ARG A 171 -2.33 12.68 -9.95
CA ARG A 171 -2.89 11.32 -10.06
C ARG A 171 -3.58 11.10 -11.41
N SER A 172 -3.38 11.99 -12.37
CA SER A 172 -3.87 11.81 -13.74
C SER A 172 -3.20 10.61 -14.40
N GLU A 173 -3.95 9.94 -15.29
CA GLU A 173 -3.49 8.76 -16.03
C GLU A 173 -2.15 9.00 -16.73
N ALA A 174 -2.08 10.05 -17.57
CA ALA A 174 -0.88 10.36 -18.34
C ALA A 174 0.35 10.60 -17.44
N HIS A 175 0.15 11.16 -16.25
CA HIS A 175 1.23 11.38 -15.30
C HIS A 175 1.67 10.06 -14.63
N LEU A 176 0.73 9.27 -14.11
CA LEU A 176 1.06 7.99 -13.49
C LEU A 176 1.74 7.03 -14.49
N GLU A 177 1.24 6.95 -15.72
CA GLU A 177 1.84 6.12 -16.78
C GLU A 177 3.26 6.53 -17.13
N LYS A 178 3.53 7.84 -17.21
CA LYS A 178 4.90 8.36 -17.38
C LYS A 178 5.85 7.86 -16.28
N HIS A 179 5.32 7.58 -15.09
CA HIS A 179 6.06 7.07 -13.93
C HIS A 179 5.89 5.56 -13.68
N PHE A 180 5.26 4.82 -14.61
CA PHE A 180 4.96 3.38 -14.49
C PHE A 180 6.13 2.57 -13.91
N SER A 181 7.31 2.65 -14.54
CA SER A 181 8.47 1.84 -14.13
C SER A 181 8.97 2.18 -12.73
N ALA A 182 8.83 3.43 -12.29
CA ALA A 182 9.21 3.82 -10.94
C ALA A 182 8.20 3.26 -9.92
N ILE A 183 6.90 3.40 -10.18
CA ILE A 183 5.82 2.92 -9.30
C ILE A 183 5.93 1.40 -9.13
N VAL A 184 5.97 0.65 -10.23
CA VAL A 184 6.07 -0.82 -10.20
C VAL A 184 7.40 -1.29 -9.62
N GLY A 185 8.50 -0.63 -9.97
CA GLY A 185 9.82 -0.97 -9.45
C GLY A 185 9.92 -0.78 -7.92
N THR A 186 9.37 0.30 -7.39
CA THR A 186 9.31 0.54 -5.93
C THR A 186 8.43 -0.51 -5.24
N ARG A 187 7.24 -0.82 -5.79
CA ARG A 187 6.39 -1.90 -5.27
C ARG A 187 7.15 -3.21 -5.14
N ASP A 188 7.82 -3.62 -6.21
CA ASP A 188 8.52 -4.91 -6.25
C ASP A 188 9.73 -4.91 -5.32
N GLY A 189 10.48 -3.81 -5.26
CA GLY A 189 11.61 -3.63 -4.36
C GLY A 189 11.23 -3.65 -2.88
N VAL A 190 10.16 -2.92 -2.51
CA VAL A 190 9.60 -2.91 -1.15
C VAL A 190 9.11 -4.31 -0.79
N ASN A 191 8.41 -5.00 -1.68
CA ASN A 191 8.01 -6.39 -1.45
C ASN A 191 9.22 -7.30 -1.23
N ALA A 192 10.24 -7.24 -2.09
CA ALA A 192 11.43 -8.06 -1.93
C ALA A 192 12.13 -7.80 -0.58
N TRP A 193 12.22 -6.53 -0.16
CA TRP A 193 12.77 -6.17 1.14
C TRP A 193 11.94 -6.75 2.28
N MET A 194 10.64 -6.52 2.29
CA MET A 194 9.73 -7.01 3.33
C MET A 194 9.79 -8.54 3.43
N GLN A 195 9.76 -9.27 2.31
CA GLN A 195 9.88 -10.73 2.32
C GLN A 195 11.23 -11.23 2.87
N GLY A 196 12.28 -10.41 2.80
CA GLY A 196 13.58 -10.68 3.41
C GLY A 196 13.67 -10.36 4.91
N HIS A 197 12.67 -9.65 5.46
CA HIS A 197 12.64 -9.18 6.85
C HIS A 197 11.29 -9.55 7.53
N PRO A 198 10.93 -10.85 7.58
CA PRO A 198 9.62 -11.28 8.04
C PRO A 198 9.31 -10.92 9.49
N ASP A 199 10.32 -10.83 10.35
CA ASP A 199 10.20 -10.52 11.78
C ASP A 199 9.97 -9.02 12.05
N ASP A 200 10.12 -8.19 11.02
CA ASP A 200 9.94 -6.75 11.16
C ASP A 200 8.47 -6.37 11.27
N TYR A 201 7.57 -7.21 10.76
CA TYR A 201 6.12 -6.97 10.66
C TYR A 201 5.24 -8.18 11.01
N ARG A 202 5.79 -9.19 11.71
CA ARG A 202 5.04 -10.35 12.22
C ARG A 202 4.91 -10.36 13.73
#